data_AF-A0A7X5US72-F1
#
_entry.id   AF-A0A7X5US72-F1
#
_cell.length_a   1.000
_cell.length_b   1.000
_cell.length_c   1.000
_cell.angle_alpha   90.00
_cell.angle_beta   90.00
_cell.angle_gamma   90.00
#
_symmetry.space_group_name_H-M   'P 1'
#
loop_
_entity.id
_entity.type
_entity.pdbx_description
1 polymer ?
#
loop_
_entity_poly.entity_id
_entity_poly.type
_entity_poly.pdbx_seq_one_letter_code
_entity_poly.pdbx_strand_id
1 'polypeptide(L)'
;MSGLLRLATAGSVDDGKSTLVGRLLYDTKSVLADQLDAVRRASVDRGLSTPDLSLLVDGLRSEREQGITIDVAYRYFATPKRSFVLADTPGHVQYTRNTVTGASTAQLAVLLVDARKGVVEQTRRHAAVLALLGVPRLVLAVNKVDLINYDEASFTVIAKEFGAHASSLGYEEGSVLAIPVSALLGDNVATRSENTPWYQGPTLLKHLENVPVAPDPHEAAFRFPVQYVIRPRTAEFPDYRGYAGQIAAGTVRPGDEVVVLPQGLRTRVDSVDTPRGALQEAGAGSSVTVLLTDELDISRGDLIASAEQPPEVTDELTATLCWLSSKSLRQGARVLLKHGTRTVQALVDDLRSRFDEQSLSTVDEPRSLELNEIGGVRLRLSEPLPLDDYSSSPRTGAFLVLDPGDGDTLAAGLVGERFSALACGE
;
A
#
# COMPACT_ATOMS: atom_id res chain seq x y z
N MET A 1 20.60 9.99 -3.26
CA MET A 1 19.27 9.98 -3.91
C MET A 1 18.23 10.16 -2.83
N SER A 2 17.38 11.19 -2.93
CA SER A 2 16.26 11.37 -1.98
C SER A 2 15.28 10.22 -2.16
N GLY A 3 15.13 9.36 -1.15
CA GLY A 3 14.19 8.23 -1.23
C GLY A 3 12.75 8.71 -1.39
N LEU A 4 11.92 7.94 -2.09
CA LEU A 4 10.47 8.15 -2.10
C LEU A 4 9.84 7.43 -0.89
N LEU A 5 8.95 8.09 -0.16
CA LEU A 5 8.07 7.44 0.82
C LEU A 5 6.63 7.51 0.34
N ARG A 6 5.99 6.35 0.21
CA ARG A 6 4.53 6.27 0.02
C ARG A 6 3.89 6.09 1.39
N LEU A 7 3.02 7.02 1.78
CA LEU A 7 2.31 6.93 3.06
C LEU A 7 0.80 7.08 2.89
N ALA A 8 0.05 6.48 3.81
CA ALA A 8 -1.40 6.63 3.91
C ALA A 8 -1.78 7.27 5.25
N THR A 9 -2.84 8.06 5.29
CA THR A 9 -3.41 8.59 6.55
C THR A 9 -4.73 7.90 6.87
N ALA A 10 -4.88 7.41 8.11
CA ALA A 10 -6.09 6.78 8.62
C ALA A 10 -6.47 7.35 9.99
N GLY A 11 -7.73 7.17 10.43
CA GLY A 11 -8.24 7.75 11.69
C GLY A 11 -9.74 8.00 11.62
N SER A 12 -10.38 8.27 12.76
CA SER A 12 -11.83 8.51 12.86
C SER A 12 -12.26 9.80 12.15
N VAL A 13 -13.58 9.96 12.01
CA VAL A 13 -14.19 11.24 11.66
C VAL A 13 -13.86 12.23 12.79
N ASP A 14 -13.46 13.44 12.40
CA ASP A 14 -13.03 14.52 13.30
C ASP A 14 -11.67 14.38 13.99
N ASP A 15 -10.89 13.32 13.77
CA ASP A 15 -9.53 13.21 14.34
C ASP A 15 -8.52 14.22 13.73
N GLY A 16 -8.96 15.03 12.76
CA GLY A 16 -8.16 16.11 12.18
C GLY A 16 -7.20 15.67 11.06
N LYS A 17 -7.53 14.57 10.34
CA LYS A 17 -6.73 14.05 9.21
C LYS A 17 -6.42 15.11 8.15
N SER A 18 -7.46 15.69 7.56
CA SER A 18 -7.32 16.70 6.52
C SER A 18 -6.59 17.95 7.03
N THR A 19 -6.78 18.32 8.30
CA THR A 19 -6.03 19.41 8.93
C THR A 19 -4.54 19.09 9.05
N LEU A 20 -4.18 17.87 9.49
CA LEU A 20 -2.78 17.44 9.61
C LEU A 20 -2.10 17.37 8.24
N VAL A 21 -2.79 16.85 7.24
CA VAL A 21 -2.31 16.81 5.85
C VAL A 21 -2.08 18.23 5.32
N GLY A 22 -3.07 19.12 5.46
CA GLY A 22 -2.92 20.52 5.08
C GLY A 22 -1.76 21.20 5.81
N ARG A 23 -1.56 20.89 7.10
CA ARG A 23 -0.45 21.40 7.90
C ARG A 23 0.91 20.93 7.38
N LEU A 24 1.06 19.64 7.06
CA LEU A 24 2.29 19.11 6.47
C LEU A 24 2.61 19.78 5.12
N LEU A 25 1.60 19.98 4.26
CA LEU A 25 1.79 20.67 2.98
C LEU A 25 2.21 22.13 3.18
N TYR A 26 1.61 22.82 4.15
CA TYR A 26 1.95 24.19 4.51
C TYR A 26 3.37 24.31 5.05
N ASP A 27 3.73 23.51 6.06
CA ASP A 27 5.02 23.59 6.74
C ASP A 27 6.19 23.16 5.84
N THR A 28 5.94 22.27 4.86
CA THR A 28 6.94 21.89 3.85
C THR A 28 7.06 22.90 2.70
N LYS A 29 6.27 23.97 2.71
CA LYS A 29 6.19 24.97 1.62
C LYS A 29 5.84 24.35 0.27
N SER A 30 5.09 23.26 0.28
CA SER A 30 4.65 22.56 -0.93
C SER A 30 3.40 23.19 -1.54
N VAL A 31 2.82 24.20 -0.89
CA VAL A 31 1.65 24.95 -1.35
C VAL A 31 2.09 26.28 -1.97
N LEU A 32 1.58 26.58 -3.15
CA LEU A 32 1.83 27.85 -3.83
C LEU A 32 1.18 29.02 -3.06
N ALA A 33 1.80 30.20 -3.14
CA ALA A 33 1.37 31.37 -2.36
C ALA A 33 -0.06 31.83 -2.67
N ASP A 34 -0.49 31.69 -3.93
CA ASP A 34 -1.84 31.99 -4.40
C ASP A 34 -2.90 31.06 -3.80
N GLN A 35 -2.61 29.76 -3.67
CA GLN A 35 -3.50 28.81 -2.99
C GLN A 35 -3.63 29.10 -1.50
N LEU A 36 -2.53 29.52 -0.85
CA LEU A 36 -2.57 29.93 0.55
C LEU A 36 -3.39 31.20 0.76
N ASP A 37 -3.28 32.17 -0.16
CA ASP A 37 -4.08 33.39 -0.11
C ASP A 37 -5.57 33.10 -0.36
N ALA A 38 -5.89 32.16 -1.23
CA ALA A 38 -7.27 31.69 -1.43
C ALA A 38 -7.84 31.04 -0.16
N VAL A 39 -7.08 30.17 0.50
CA VAL A 39 -7.47 29.56 1.79
C VAL A 39 -7.65 30.60 2.88
N ARG A 40 -6.75 31.59 2.98
CA ARG A 40 -6.87 32.70 3.93
C ARG A 40 -8.15 33.49 3.73
N ARG A 41 -8.48 33.86 2.49
CA ARG A 41 -9.73 34.57 2.16
C ARG A 41 -10.96 33.74 2.54
N ALA A 42 -11.02 32.48 2.11
CA ALA A 42 -12.11 31.58 2.44
C ALA A 42 -12.27 31.33 3.96
N SER A 43 -11.16 31.31 4.71
CA SER A 43 -11.18 31.18 6.18
C SER A 43 -11.76 32.43 6.85
N VAL A 44 -11.39 33.61 6.37
CA VAL A 44 -11.93 34.89 6.84
C VAL A 44 -13.42 35.01 6.52
N ASP A 45 -13.84 34.58 5.32
CA ASP A 45 -15.26 34.56 4.91
C ASP A 45 -16.09 33.61 5.79
N ARG A 46 -15.46 32.56 6.34
CA ARG A 46 -16.05 31.64 7.34
C ARG A 46 -15.94 32.15 8.79
N GLY A 47 -15.39 33.34 9.01
CA GLY A 47 -15.25 33.95 10.34
C GLY A 47 -14.10 33.41 11.20
N LEU A 48 -13.14 32.69 10.61
CA LEU A 48 -11.98 32.13 11.33
C LEU A 48 -10.82 33.15 11.36
N SER A 49 -10.19 33.30 12.52
CA SER A 49 -9.03 34.18 12.71
C SER A 49 -7.71 33.58 12.22
N THR A 50 -7.64 32.24 12.11
CA THR A 50 -6.50 31.49 11.60
C THR A 50 -6.87 30.77 10.30
N PRO A 51 -5.92 30.62 9.35
CA PRO A 51 -6.19 29.90 8.10
C PRO A 51 -6.59 28.44 8.39
N ASP A 52 -7.73 28.02 7.87
CA ASP A 52 -8.18 26.63 7.92
C ASP A 52 -7.46 25.81 6.84
N LEU A 53 -6.34 25.19 7.24
CA LEU A 53 -5.51 24.40 6.33
C LEU A 53 -6.22 23.15 5.79
N SER A 54 -7.35 22.73 6.39
CA SER A 54 -8.14 21.63 5.82
C SER A 54 -8.71 22.00 4.45
N LEU A 55 -8.92 23.30 4.17
CA LEU A 55 -9.39 23.80 2.88
C LEU A 55 -8.43 23.51 1.72
N LEU A 56 -7.12 23.34 1.99
CA LEU A 56 -6.14 22.91 0.98
C LEU A 56 -6.43 21.49 0.46
N VAL A 57 -7.04 20.68 1.31
CA VAL A 57 -7.35 19.28 1.03
C VAL A 57 -8.77 19.14 0.49
N ASP A 58 -9.67 20.05 0.89
CA ASP A 58 -11.12 19.97 0.67
C ASP A 58 -11.62 20.38 -0.73
N GLY A 59 -10.75 20.76 -1.67
CA GLY A 59 -11.15 21.02 -3.07
C GLY A 59 -11.79 19.82 -3.79
N LEU A 60 -11.63 18.61 -3.25
CA LEU A 60 -12.32 17.38 -3.68
C LEU A 60 -13.54 17.03 -2.79
N ARG A 61 -13.73 17.71 -1.64
CA ARG A 61 -14.92 17.53 -0.80
C ARG A 61 -16.16 18.16 -1.41
N SER A 62 -16.05 19.16 -2.29
CA SER A 62 -17.21 19.68 -3.02
C SER A 62 -17.84 18.64 -3.98
N GLU A 63 -17.09 17.63 -4.44
CA GLU A 63 -17.66 16.45 -5.11
C GLU A 63 -18.47 15.58 -4.14
N ARG A 64 -18.17 15.59 -2.83
CA ARG A 64 -18.93 14.87 -1.79
C ARG A 64 -20.35 15.39 -1.62
N GLU A 65 -20.60 16.68 -1.85
CA GLU A 65 -21.96 17.25 -1.82
C GLU A 65 -22.77 16.91 -3.08
N GLN A 66 -22.08 16.51 -4.17
CA GLN A 66 -22.68 16.25 -5.48
C GLN A 66 -22.78 14.76 -5.82
N GLY A 67 -22.32 13.86 -4.94
CA GLY A 67 -22.44 12.41 -5.14
C GLY A 67 -21.59 11.85 -6.29
N ILE A 68 -20.52 12.55 -6.66
CA ILE A 68 -19.61 12.14 -7.75
C ILE A 68 -18.34 11.52 -7.12
N THR A 69 -17.81 10.52 -7.81
CA THR A 69 -16.89 9.44 -7.41
C THR A 69 -15.76 9.79 -6.45
N ILE A 70 -15.48 8.84 -5.55
CA ILE A 70 -14.48 8.90 -4.49
C ILE A 70 -13.17 8.28 -4.99
N ASP A 71 -12.28 9.06 -5.61
CA ASP A 71 -10.91 8.62 -5.85
C ASP A 71 -10.01 8.99 -4.65
N VAL A 72 -9.08 8.11 -4.30
CA VAL A 72 -8.04 8.39 -3.30
C VAL A 72 -7.24 9.60 -3.79
N ALA A 73 -7.28 10.69 -3.03
CA ALA A 73 -6.55 11.90 -3.37
C ALA A 73 -5.06 11.69 -3.08
N TYR A 74 -4.25 11.56 -4.12
CA TYR A 74 -2.79 11.54 -4.00
C TYR A 74 -2.25 12.96 -3.91
N ARG A 75 -1.48 13.23 -2.86
CA ARG A 75 -0.76 14.49 -2.67
C ARG A 75 0.74 14.22 -2.70
N TYR A 76 1.47 15.13 -3.35
CA TYR A 76 2.92 15.04 -3.49
C TYR A 76 3.54 16.21 -2.74
N PHE A 77 4.54 15.91 -1.92
CA PHE A 77 5.34 16.93 -1.26
C PHE A 77 6.77 16.44 -1.11
N ALA A 78 7.70 17.35 -0.89
CA ALA A 78 9.11 17.01 -0.74
C ALA A 78 9.76 17.90 0.31
N THR A 79 10.79 17.36 0.94
CA THR A 79 11.77 18.11 1.72
C THR A 79 13.13 18.01 1.03
N PRO A 80 14.14 18.78 1.45
CA PRO A 80 15.50 18.64 0.93
C PRO A 80 16.07 17.21 1.07
N LYS A 81 15.53 16.40 1.98
CA LYS A 81 15.99 15.03 2.23
C LYS A 81 15.21 13.97 1.45
N ARG A 82 13.92 14.20 1.18
CA ARG A 82 13.01 13.10 0.82
C ARG A 82 11.78 13.58 0.03
N SER A 83 11.30 12.75 -0.89
CA SER A 83 10.03 12.96 -1.59
C SER A 83 8.94 12.06 -1.00
N PHE A 84 7.71 12.55 -0.99
CA PHE A 84 6.57 11.89 -0.37
C PHE A 84 5.37 11.80 -1.32
N VAL A 85 4.70 10.64 -1.31
CA VAL A 85 3.38 10.43 -1.90
C VAL A 85 2.44 10.10 -0.76
N LEU A 86 1.43 10.93 -0.56
CA LEU A 86 0.42 10.77 0.47
C LEU A 86 -0.91 10.36 -0.16
N ALA A 87 -1.43 9.22 0.24
CA ALA A 87 -2.80 8.78 -0.02
C ALA A 87 -3.71 9.21 1.14
N ASP A 88 -4.60 10.18 0.89
CA ASP A 88 -5.62 10.56 1.89
C ASP A 88 -6.77 9.55 1.85
N THR A 89 -6.78 8.62 2.83
CA THR A 89 -7.86 7.62 2.92
C THR A 89 -9.03 8.19 3.73
N PRO A 90 -10.26 8.21 3.19
CA PRO A 90 -11.41 8.76 3.88
C PRO A 90 -11.79 7.87 5.08
N GLY A 91 -11.91 8.46 6.26
CA GLY A 91 -12.14 7.71 7.51
C GLY A 91 -13.61 7.45 7.85
N HIS A 92 -14.45 7.07 6.88
CA HIS A 92 -15.82 6.60 7.16
C HIS A 92 -15.88 5.09 6.92
N VAL A 93 -16.70 4.39 7.70
CA VAL A 93 -16.86 2.92 7.71
C VAL A 93 -17.26 2.35 6.34
N GLN A 94 -17.83 3.17 5.45
CA GLN A 94 -18.25 2.77 4.10
C GLN A 94 -17.13 2.80 3.05
N TYR A 95 -15.87 3.07 3.42
CA TYR A 95 -14.79 3.33 2.47
C TYR A 95 -13.56 2.41 2.58
N THR A 96 -13.75 1.16 2.99
CA THR A 96 -12.67 0.14 2.97
C THR A 96 -12.03 0.06 1.60
N ARG A 97 -12.78 0.18 0.48
CA ARG A 97 -12.24 0.28 -0.88
C ARG A 97 -11.12 1.32 -1.05
N ASN A 98 -11.30 2.53 -0.51
CA ASN A 98 -10.33 3.61 -0.66
C ASN A 98 -9.12 3.42 0.25
N THR A 99 -9.35 2.88 1.45
CA THR A 99 -8.27 2.46 2.34
C THR A 99 -7.45 1.35 1.68
N VAL A 100 -8.08 0.36 1.04
CA VAL A 100 -7.41 -0.73 0.31
C VAL A 100 -6.56 -0.17 -0.84
N THR A 101 -7.12 0.69 -1.68
CA THR A 101 -6.37 1.30 -2.79
C THR A 101 -5.21 2.17 -2.31
N GLY A 102 -5.42 3.01 -1.29
CA GLY A 102 -4.38 3.90 -0.77
C GLY A 102 -3.31 3.20 0.07
N ALA A 103 -3.70 2.20 0.87
CA ALA A 103 -2.81 1.52 1.80
C ALA A 103 -2.04 0.35 1.17
N SER A 104 -2.57 -0.31 0.13
CA SER A 104 -1.88 -1.43 -0.55
C SER A 104 -0.51 -1.07 -1.15
N THR A 105 -0.26 0.21 -1.39
CA THR A 105 1.03 0.71 -1.88
C THR A 105 1.80 1.51 -0.83
N ALA A 106 1.22 1.68 0.36
CA ALA A 106 1.81 2.46 1.43
C ALA A 106 2.92 1.67 2.14
N GLN A 107 4.03 2.33 2.36
CA GLN A 107 5.17 1.80 3.12
C GLN A 107 5.08 2.16 4.60
N LEU A 108 4.22 3.13 4.93
CA LEU A 108 3.93 3.59 6.28
C LEU A 108 2.50 4.14 6.33
N ALA A 109 1.78 3.91 7.40
CA ALA A 109 0.52 4.59 7.67
C ALA A 109 0.58 5.47 8.92
N VAL A 110 0.04 6.68 8.82
CA VAL A 110 -0.13 7.60 9.94
C VAL A 110 -1.56 7.47 10.44
N LEU A 111 -1.73 6.89 11.62
CA LEU A 111 -3.01 6.76 12.31
C LEU A 111 -3.19 7.94 13.26
N LEU A 112 -4.24 8.72 13.04
CA LEU A 112 -4.59 9.83 13.91
C LEU A 112 -5.59 9.39 14.97
N VAL A 113 -5.42 9.92 16.18
CA VAL A 113 -6.32 9.74 17.32
C VAL A 113 -6.55 11.09 17.99
N ASP A 114 -7.81 11.45 18.26
CA ASP A 114 -8.14 12.61 19.11
C ASP A 114 -7.76 12.31 20.57
N ALA A 115 -6.83 13.10 21.12
CA ALA A 115 -6.32 12.93 22.49
C ALA A 115 -7.42 12.99 23.57
N ARG A 116 -8.56 13.64 23.29
CA ARG A 116 -9.70 13.71 24.23
C ARG A 116 -10.50 12.40 24.27
N LYS A 117 -10.50 11.65 23.16
CA LYS A 117 -11.28 10.42 23.00
C LYS A 117 -10.44 9.18 23.32
N GLY A 118 -9.12 9.25 23.11
CA GLY A 118 -8.24 8.09 23.22
C GLY A 118 -8.49 7.07 22.10
N VAL A 119 -8.06 5.82 22.31
CA VAL A 119 -8.15 4.77 21.30
C VAL A 119 -9.60 4.26 21.19
N VAL A 120 -10.33 4.80 20.21
CA VAL A 120 -11.69 4.36 19.92
C VAL A 120 -11.72 3.10 19.04
N GLU A 121 -12.85 2.42 19.00
CA GLU A 121 -13.08 1.23 18.18
C GLU A 121 -12.71 1.46 16.71
N GLN A 122 -13.06 2.62 16.15
CA GLN A 122 -12.73 2.94 14.76
C GLN A 122 -11.21 3.01 14.51
N THR A 123 -10.42 3.48 15.48
CA THR A 123 -8.95 3.47 15.39
C THR A 123 -8.42 2.05 15.35
N ARG A 124 -8.98 1.16 16.20
CA ARG A 124 -8.62 -0.26 16.25
C ARG A 124 -8.93 -0.96 14.92
N ARG A 125 -10.08 -0.65 14.32
CA ARG A 125 -10.48 -1.15 12.99
C ARG A 125 -9.52 -0.72 11.89
N HIS A 126 -9.17 0.57 11.83
CA HIS A 126 -8.21 1.04 10.82
C HIS A 126 -6.85 0.36 10.97
N ALA A 127 -6.35 0.20 12.20
CA ALA A 127 -5.10 -0.52 12.44
C ALA A 127 -5.16 -1.98 11.97
N ALA A 128 -6.28 -2.68 12.23
CA ALA A 128 -6.48 -4.07 11.80
C ALA A 128 -6.52 -4.19 10.27
N VAL A 129 -7.24 -3.30 9.59
CA VAL A 129 -7.28 -3.27 8.11
C VAL A 129 -5.90 -2.98 7.52
N LEU A 130 -5.14 -2.05 8.10
CA LEU A 130 -3.77 -1.75 7.64
C LEU A 130 -2.83 -2.95 7.83
N ALA A 131 -2.96 -3.69 8.93
CA ALA A 131 -2.21 -4.92 9.16
C ALA A 131 -2.57 -6.02 8.14
N LEU A 132 -3.87 -6.22 7.88
CA LEU A 132 -4.37 -7.17 6.89
C LEU A 132 -3.81 -6.86 5.50
N LEU A 133 -3.80 -5.59 5.12
CA LEU A 133 -3.24 -5.09 3.86
C LEU A 133 -1.71 -5.11 3.80
N GLY A 134 -1.03 -5.51 4.87
CA GLY A 134 0.42 -5.66 4.90
C GLY A 134 1.18 -4.34 4.90
N VAL A 135 0.59 -3.26 5.43
CA VAL A 135 1.31 -1.99 5.61
C VAL A 135 2.47 -2.24 6.58
N PRO A 136 3.73 -2.04 6.16
CA PRO A 136 4.87 -2.50 6.97
C PRO A 136 5.05 -1.75 8.29
N ARG A 137 4.58 -0.51 8.38
CA ARG A 137 4.86 0.38 9.52
C ARG A 137 3.69 1.28 9.85
N LEU A 138 3.48 1.50 11.15
CA LEU A 138 2.50 2.42 11.68
C LEU A 138 3.17 3.53 12.50
N VAL A 139 2.58 4.72 12.43
CA VAL A 139 2.88 5.85 13.30
C VAL A 139 1.58 6.33 13.90
N LEU A 140 1.57 6.50 15.22
CA LEU A 140 0.41 7.04 15.93
C LEU A 140 0.60 8.55 16.13
N ALA A 141 -0.23 9.35 15.47
CA ALA A 141 -0.33 10.79 15.70
C ALA A 141 -1.46 11.06 16.71
N VAL A 142 -1.10 11.29 17.97
CA VAL A 142 -2.05 11.66 19.03
C VAL A 142 -2.35 13.15 18.85
N ASN A 143 -3.43 13.46 18.15
CA ASN A 143 -3.78 14.80 17.72
C ASN A 143 -4.60 15.56 18.76
N LYS A 144 -4.64 16.89 18.65
CA LYS A 144 -5.38 17.81 19.54
C LYS A 144 -4.87 17.81 20.98
N VAL A 145 -3.55 17.65 21.16
CA VAL A 145 -2.94 17.72 22.50
C VAL A 145 -3.13 19.08 23.18
N ASP A 146 -3.34 20.13 22.39
CA ASP A 146 -3.69 21.47 22.88
C ASP A 146 -5.00 21.48 23.69
N LEU A 147 -5.97 20.62 23.35
CA LEU A 147 -7.27 20.55 24.04
C LEU A 147 -7.22 19.77 25.35
N ILE A 148 -6.14 19.02 25.60
CA ILE A 148 -5.88 18.34 26.87
C ILE A 148 -4.75 19.03 27.66
N ASN A 149 -4.45 20.30 27.34
CA ASN A 149 -3.38 21.08 27.97
C ASN A 149 -2.01 20.37 27.95
N TYR A 150 -1.72 19.62 26.89
CA TYR A 150 -0.45 18.92 26.69
C TYR A 150 -0.10 17.91 27.81
N ASP A 151 -1.11 17.29 28.41
CA ASP A 151 -0.94 16.31 29.50
C ASP A 151 -0.19 15.04 29.06
N GLU A 152 0.95 14.78 29.72
CA GLU A 152 1.83 13.63 29.47
C GLU A 152 1.16 12.30 29.85
N ALA A 153 0.37 12.30 30.93
CA ALA A 153 -0.25 11.08 31.43
C ALA A 153 -1.29 10.54 30.43
N SER A 154 -2.17 11.42 29.93
CA SER A 154 -3.16 11.09 28.89
C SER A 154 -2.49 10.57 27.62
N PHE A 155 -1.43 11.23 27.15
CA PHE A 155 -0.65 10.75 25.99
C PHE A 155 -0.08 9.35 26.22
N THR A 156 0.52 9.11 27.40
CA THR A 156 1.18 7.84 27.73
C THR A 156 0.18 6.69 27.77
N VAL A 157 -1.03 6.92 28.32
CA VAL A 157 -2.11 5.93 28.32
C VAL A 157 -2.51 5.55 26.90
N ILE A 158 -2.75 6.55 26.03
CA ILE A 158 -3.16 6.33 24.64
C ILE A 158 -2.07 5.59 23.86
N ALA A 159 -0.80 6.00 24.01
CA ALA A 159 0.34 5.38 23.35
C ALA A 159 0.50 3.91 23.76
N LYS A 160 0.36 3.61 25.06
CA LYS A 160 0.45 2.24 25.58
C LYS A 160 -0.72 1.37 25.10
N GLU A 161 -1.94 1.88 25.17
CA GLU A 161 -3.14 1.17 24.71
C GLU A 161 -3.05 0.83 23.22
N PHE A 162 -2.63 1.79 22.40
CA PHE A 162 -2.48 1.58 20.96
C PHE A 162 -1.31 0.66 20.64
N GLY A 163 -0.17 0.78 21.34
CA GLY A 163 0.98 -0.10 21.15
C GLY A 163 0.66 -1.58 21.43
N ALA A 164 -0.12 -1.84 22.48
CA ALA A 164 -0.60 -3.20 22.79
C ALA A 164 -1.51 -3.73 21.67
N HIS A 165 -2.43 -2.91 21.17
CA HIS A 165 -3.32 -3.26 20.05
C HIS A 165 -2.54 -3.51 18.75
N ALA A 166 -1.54 -2.69 18.44
CA ALA A 166 -0.69 -2.91 17.27
C ALA A 166 0.10 -4.23 17.39
N SER A 167 0.59 -4.54 18.58
CA SER A 167 1.34 -5.78 18.82
C SER A 167 0.45 -7.01 18.61
N SER A 168 -0.81 -6.99 19.07
CA SER A 168 -1.76 -8.08 18.81
C SER A 168 -2.16 -8.24 17.34
N LEU A 169 -1.89 -7.24 16.50
CA LEU A 169 -2.10 -7.29 15.05
C LEU A 169 -0.86 -7.76 14.27
N GLY A 170 0.20 -8.16 14.96
CA GLY A 170 1.44 -8.68 14.35
C GLY A 170 2.52 -7.64 14.07
N TYR A 171 2.38 -6.40 14.53
CA TYR A 171 3.49 -5.43 14.51
C TYR A 171 4.47 -5.77 15.64
N GLU A 172 5.77 -5.66 15.38
CA GLU A 172 6.80 -5.85 16.41
C GLU A 172 6.56 -4.95 17.63
N GLU A 173 6.76 -5.48 18.83
CA GLU A 173 6.55 -4.73 20.07
C GLU A 173 7.47 -3.49 20.10
N GLY A 174 6.86 -2.32 20.36
CA GLY A 174 7.59 -1.04 20.38
C GLY A 174 7.95 -0.46 19.00
N SER A 175 7.53 -1.09 17.90
CA SER A 175 7.79 -0.60 16.54
C SER A 175 6.95 0.62 16.15
N VAL A 176 5.79 0.81 16.79
CA VAL A 176 4.90 1.96 16.58
C VAL A 176 5.36 3.17 17.39
N LEU A 177 5.84 4.21 16.69
CA LEU A 177 6.12 5.50 17.30
C LEU A 177 4.84 6.30 17.53
N ALA A 178 4.58 6.70 18.77
CA ALA A 178 3.57 7.68 19.12
C ALA A 178 4.15 9.10 19.18
N ILE A 179 3.46 10.05 18.55
CA ILE A 179 3.87 11.46 18.48
C ILE A 179 2.69 12.33 18.95
N PRO A 180 2.84 13.14 20.01
CA PRO A 180 1.83 14.10 20.44
C PRO A 180 1.83 15.29 19.49
N VAL A 181 0.74 15.53 18.76
CA VAL A 181 0.66 16.58 17.74
C VAL A 181 -0.54 17.51 17.97
N SER A 182 -0.40 18.76 17.55
CA SER A 182 -1.54 19.63 17.28
C SER A 182 -1.52 20.00 15.79
N ALA A 183 -2.41 19.39 15.01
CA ALA A 183 -2.52 19.70 13.58
C ALA A 183 -2.90 21.16 13.32
N LEU A 184 -3.68 21.75 14.23
CA LEU A 184 -4.15 23.13 14.13
C LEU A 184 -3.03 24.13 14.43
N LEU A 185 -2.36 23.97 15.57
CA LEU A 185 -1.34 24.91 16.04
C LEU A 185 0.05 24.62 15.45
N GLY A 186 0.32 23.38 15.05
CA GLY A 186 1.57 22.94 14.44
C GLY A 186 2.53 22.23 15.40
N ASP A 187 2.14 22.03 16.66
CA ASP A 187 2.97 21.35 17.67
C ASP A 187 3.41 19.97 17.20
N ASN A 188 4.72 19.75 17.18
CA ASN A 188 5.40 18.49 16.78
C ASN A 188 5.06 17.97 15.38
N VAL A 189 4.44 18.76 14.50
CA VAL A 189 4.18 18.39 13.10
C VAL A 189 5.47 18.51 12.29
N ALA A 190 5.92 19.74 12.01
CA ALA A 190 7.21 20.00 11.37
C ALA A 190 8.27 20.45 12.39
N THR A 191 7.88 21.36 13.29
CA THR A 191 8.73 21.96 14.33
C THR A 191 8.46 21.33 15.69
N ARG A 192 9.50 21.23 16.52
CA ARG A 192 9.35 20.75 17.91
C ARG A 192 8.53 21.76 18.70
N SER A 193 7.60 21.26 19.50
CA SER A 193 6.77 22.07 20.39
C SER A 193 7.50 22.39 21.69
N GLU A 194 7.40 23.63 22.15
CA GLU A 194 7.84 24.05 23.49
C GLU A 194 6.82 23.65 24.57
N ASN A 195 5.57 23.39 24.19
CA ASN A 195 4.48 23.01 25.10
C ASN A 195 4.53 21.55 25.55
N THR A 196 5.37 20.72 24.91
CA THR A 196 5.57 19.30 25.25
C THR A 196 7.03 19.01 25.62
N PRO A 197 7.59 19.67 26.66
CA PRO A 197 9.01 19.51 27.02
C PRO A 197 9.34 18.08 27.48
N TRP A 198 8.34 17.33 27.95
CA TRP A 198 8.42 15.93 28.33
C TRP A 198 8.63 14.99 27.12
N TYR A 199 8.18 15.37 25.92
CA TYR A 199 8.33 14.56 24.72
C TYR A 199 9.74 14.68 24.12
N GLN A 200 10.51 13.58 24.18
CA GLN A 200 11.88 13.51 23.64
C GLN A 200 11.98 12.90 22.23
N GLY A 201 10.84 12.47 21.65
CA GLY A 201 10.81 11.89 20.32
C GLY A 201 10.95 12.91 19.18
N PRO A 202 11.04 12.45 17.92
CA PRO A 202 11.11 13.31 16.75
C PRO A 202 9.75 13.97 16.44
N THR A 203 9.75 15.07 15.69
CA THR A 203 8.52 15.58 15.06
C THR A 203 8.01 14.60 14.01
N LEU A 204 6.74 14.70 13.64
CA LEU A 204 6.15 13.85 12.60
C LEU A 204 6.94 13.95 11.29
N LEU A 205 7.25 15.16 10.83
CA LEU A 205 8.03 15.36 9.60
C LEU A 205 9.43 14.75 9.73
N LYS A 206 10.13 14.98 10.84
CA LYS A 206 11.47 14.42 11.06
C LYS A 206 11.43 12.89 11.09
N HIS A 207 10.39 12.29 11.66
CA HIS A 207 10.21 10.84 11.60
C HIS A 207 10.03 10.38 10.15
N LEU A 208 9.08 10.97 9.39
CA LEU A 208 8.81 10.62 7.99
C LEU A 208 10.06 10.77 7.09
N GLU A 209 10.92 11.77 7.35
CA GLU A 209 12.19 11.94 6.63
C GLU A 209 13.20 10.81 6.88
N ASN A 210 13.25 10.26 8.09
CA ASN A 210 14.29 9.32 8.51
C ASN A 210 13.82 7.86 8.58
N VAL A 211 12.52 7.60 8.54
CA VAL A 211 11.97 6.23 8.49
C VAL A 211 12.64 5.46 7.37
N PRO A 212 13.32 4.33 7.65
CA PRO A 212 13.91 3.54 6.59
C PRO A 212 12.79 3.08 5.66
N VAL A 213 12.78 3.46 4.39
CA VAL A 213 11.93 2.71 3.47
C VAL A 213 12.66 1.42 3.17
N ALA A 214 11.96 0.29 3.27
CA ALA A 214 12.50 -0.96 2.76
C ALA A 214 13.04 -0.65 1.37
N PRO A 215 14.34 -0.83 1.10
CA PRO A 215 14.86 -0.63 -0.24
C PRO A 215 13.99 -1.44 -1.19
N ASP A 216 13.91 -1.03 -2.46
CA ASP A 216 13.41 -1.94 -3.49
C ASP A 216 14.05 -3.32 -3.23
N PRO A 217 13.29 -4.43 -3.27
CA PRO A 217 13.66 -5.69 -2.62
C PRO A 217 14.83 -6.37 -3.33
N HIS A 218 16.01 -5.75 -3.32
CA HIS A 218 17.23 -6.13 -4.04
C HIS A 218 17.82 -7.41 -3.47
N GLU A 219 17.66 -7.61 -2.16
CA GLU A 219 18.08 -8.82 -1.44
C GLU A 219 17.07 -9.97 -1.54
N ALA A 220 15.85 -9.71 -2.05
CA ALA A 220 14.88 -10.76 -2.30
C ALA A 220 15.26 -11.56 -3.55
N ALA A 221 14.66 -12.74 -3.70
CA ALA A 221 14.84 -13.56 -4.90
C ALA A 221 14.39 -12.79 -6.16
N PHE A 222 15.14 -12.95 -7.25
CA PHE A 222 14.86 -12.27 -8.51
C PHE A 222 13.48 -12.63 -9.07
N ARG A 223 12.72 -11.60 -9.48
CA ARG A 223 11.40 -11.70 -10.13
C ARG A 223 11.32 -10.67 -11.26
N PHE A 224 11.14 -11.14 -12.49
CA PHE A 224 11.04 -10.30 -13.68
C PHE A 224 9.83 -10.70 -14.54
N PRO A 225 8.68 -10.04 -14.34
CA PRO A 225 7.50 -10.27 -15.16
C PRO A 225 7.73 -9.72 -16.56
N VAL A 226 7.62 -10.57 -17.57
CA VAL A 226 7.79 -10.18 -18.97
C VAL A 226 6.58 -9.36 -19.40
N GLN A 227 6.82 -8.10 -19.77
CA GLN A 227 5.80 -7.16 -20.23
C GLN A 227 5.73 -7.11 -21.75
N TYR A 228 6.87 -7.27 -22.41
CA TYR A 228 6.99 -7.17 -23.85
C TYR A 228 8.17 -7.99 -24.40
N VAL A 229 8.03 -8.54 -25.59
CA VAL A 229 9.09 -9.29 -26.28
C VAL A 229 9.54 -8.46 -27.49
N ILE A 230 10.79 -8.02 -27.48
CA ILE A 230 11.39 -7.18 -28.51
C ILE A 230 12.03 -8.08 -29.56
N ARG A 231 11.51 -8.03 -30.80
CA ARG A 231 12.07 -8.71 -31.98
C ARG A 231 12.06 -7.75 -33.18
N PRO A 232 13.14 -6.97 -33.40
CA PRO A 232 13.20 -5.98 -34.48
C PRO A 232 13.13 -6.63 -35.86
N ARG A 233 13.72 -7.83 -36.03
CA ARG A 233 13.83 -8.55 -37.32
C ARG A 233 14.41 -7.67 -38.44
N THR A 234 15.34 -6.78 -38.09
CA THR A 234 16.04 -5.93 -39.06
C THR A 234 17.27 -6.66 -39.60
N ALA A 235 17.84 -6.19 -40.70
CA ALA A 235 19.07 -6.79 -41.24
C ALA A 235 20.26 -6.70 -40.26
N GLU A 236 20.27 -5.67 -39.39
CA GLU A 236 21.26 -5.48 -38.34
C GLU A 236 21.01 -6.38 -37.12
N PHE A 237 19.76 -6.78 -36.89
CA PHE A 237 19.32 -7.58 -35.74
C PHE A 237 18.33 -8.68 -36.16
N PRO A 238 18.77 -9.66 -36.97
CA PRO A 238 17.87 -10.70 -37.50
C PRO A 238 17.33 -11.60 -36.38
N ASP A 239 18.21 -11.99 -35.45
CA ASP A 239 17.92 -12.99 -34.39
C ASP A 239 17.77 -12.36 -33.00
N TYR A 240 17.71 -11.03 -32.90
CA TYR A 240 17.60 -10.35 -31.61
C TYR A 240 16.27 -10.67 -30.92
N ARG A 241 16.35 -11.19 -29.70
CA ARG A 241 15.21 -11.46 -28.83
C ARG A 241 15.47 -10.94 -27.42
N GLY A 242 14.97 -9.75 -27.15
CA GLY A 242 15.03 -9.14 -25.82
C GLY A 242 13.70 -9.24 -25.08
N TYR A 243 13.73 -9.51 -23.78
CA TYR A 243 12.54 -9.55 -22.93
C TYR A 243 12.50 -8.29 -22.07
N ALA A 244 11.53 -7.41 -22.34
CA ALA A 244 11.41 -6.13 -21.65
C ALA A 244 10.38 -6.20 -20.52
N GLY A 245 10.71 -5.56 -19.41
CA GLY A 245 9.89 -5.50 -18.22
C GLY A 245 10.50 -4.63 -17.13
N GLN A 246 9.80 -4.51 -16.02
CA GLN A 246 10.34 -3.89 -14.80
C GLN A 246 10.66 -4.98 -13.79
N ILE A 247 11.85 -4.94 -13.20
CA ILE A 247 12.26 -5.91 -12.18
C ILE A 247 11.34 -5.74 -10.96
N ALA A 248 10.58 -6.78 -10.63
CA ALA A 248 9.67 -6.76 -9.51
C ALA A 248 10.43 -6.93 -8.20
N ALA A 249 11.35 -7.90 -8.14
CA ALA A 249 12.19 -8.16 -6.97
C ALA A 249 13.58 -8.68 -7.35
N GLY A 250 14.51 -8.58 -6.41
CA GLY A 250 15.90 -8.99 -6.52
C GLY A 250 16.76 -8.14 -7.43
N THR A 251 17.89 -8.72 -7.80
CA THR A 251 18.86 -8.19 -8.76
C THR A 251 19.14 -9.23 -9.85
N VAL A 252 19.63 -8.76 -10.99
CA VAL A 252 20.05 -9.61 -12.10
C VAL A 252 21.34 -9.08 -12.70
N ARG A 253 22.25 -10.00 -12.99
CA ARG A 253 23.54 -9.77 -13.64
C ARG A 253 23.68 -10.71 -14.84
N PRO A 254 24.45 -10.30 -15.87
CA PRO A 254 24.93 -11.23 -16.88
C PRO A 254 25.59 -12.46 -16.26
N GLY A 255 25.21 -13.65 -16.72
CA GLY A 255 25.68 -14.95 -16.23
C GLY A 255 24.78 -15.63 -15.18
N ASP A 256 23.84 -14.89 -14.57
CA ASP A 256 22.93 -15.44 -13.56
C ASP A 256 22.06 -16.57 -14.12
N GLU A 257 21.86 -17.61 -13.32
CA GLU A 257 20.96 -18.72 -13.67
C GLU A 257 19.51 -18.38 -13.32
N VAL A 258 18.64 -18.47 -14.31
CA VAL A 258 17.23 -18.09 -14.19
C VAL A 258 16.33 -19.23 -14.66
N VAL A 259 15.09 -19.21 -14.17
CA VAL A 259 14.03 -20.10 -14.62
C VAL A 259 12.88 -19.30 -15.20
N VAL A 260 12.33 -19.78 -16.32
CA VAL A 260 11.17 -19.20 -16.99
C VAL A 260 9.94 -19.97 -16.55
N LEU A 261 8.99 -19.26 -15.95
CA LEU A 261 7.74 -19.79 -15.42
C LEU A 261 6.56 -19.30 -16.26
N PRO A 262 5.49 -20.12 -16.41
CA PRO A 262 5.22 -21.36 -15.64
C PRO A 262 5.89 -22.64 -16.20
N GLN A 263 6.61 -22.58 -17.33
CA GLN A 263 7.13 -23.76 -18.03
C GLN A 263 8.27 -24.50 -17.29
N GLY A 264 8.98 -23.82 -16.38
CA GLY A 264 10.08 -24.42 -15.61
C GLY A 264 11.40 -24.53 -16.39
N LEU A 265 11.57 -23.80 -17.49
CA LEU A 265 12.76 -23.88 -18.33
C LEU A 265 13.91 -23.07 -17.73
N ARG A 266 15.06 -23.70 -17.49
CA ARG A 266 16.25 -23.04 -16.94
C ARG A 266 17.16 -22.54 -18.06
N THR A 267 17.78 -21.39 -17.85
CA THR A 267 18.75 -20.78 -18.77
C THR A 267 19.63 -19.78 -18.02
N ARG A 268 20.50 -19.05 -18.72
CA ARG A 268 21.32 -17.98 -18.16
C ARG A 268 21.01 -16.64 -18.81
N VAL A 269 21.22 -15.58 -18.04
CA VAL A 269 21.16 -14.22 -18.55
C VAL A 269 22.41 -13.94 -19.38
N ASP A 270 22.23 -13.56 -20.64
CA ASP A 270 23.34 -13.18 -21.53
C ASP A 270 23.72 -11.71 -21.29
N SER A 271 22.75 -10.81 -21.39
CA SER A 271 22.92 -9.38 -21.13
C SER A 271 21.69 -8.76 -20.46
N VAL A 272 21.92 -7.61 -19.81
CA VAL A 272 20.87 -6.76 -19.25
C VAL A 272 21.04 -5.37 -19.83
N ASP A 273 20.10 -4.96 -20.67
CA ASP A 273 20.20 -3.74 -21.46
C ASP A 273 19.19 -2.67 -21.04
N THR A 274 19.58 -1.42 -21.22
CA THR A 274 18.71 -0.24 -21.13
C THR A 274 18.80 0.58 -22.41
N PRO A 275 17.93 1.59 -22.62
CA PRO A 275 18.11 2.53 -23.74
C PRO A 275 19.46 3.27 -23.74
N ARG A 276 20.20 3.25 -22.63
CA ARG A 276 21.53 3.85 -22.51
C ARG A 276 22.68 2.86 -22.73
N GLY A 277 22.38 1.60 -22.99
CA GLY A 277 23.35 0.51 -23.16
C GLY A 277 23.25 -0.56 -22.08
N ALA A 278 24.18 -1.52 -22.16
CA ALA A 278 24.28 -2.66 -21.27
C ALA A 278 24.66 -2.29 -19.84
N LEU A 279 24.12 -3.03 -18.88
CA LEU A 279 24.40 -2.93 -17.45
C LEU A 279 25.06 -4.21 -16.96
N GLN A 280 25.98 -4.04 -16.00
CA GLN A 280 26.59 -5.17 -15.27
C GLN A 280 25.65 -5.70 -14.18
N GLU A 281 24.69 -4.90 -13.74
CA GLU A 281 23.71 -5.24 -12.73
C GLU A 281 22.49 -4.34 -12.87
N ALA A 282 21.30 -4.92 -12.71
CA ALA A 282 20.06 -4.18 -12.55
C ALA A 282 19.26 -4.74 -11.38
N GLY A 283 18.60 -3.85 -10.63
CA GLY A 283 17.82 -4.22 -9.46
C GLY A 283 16.34 -3.85 -9.58
N ALA A 284 15.56 -4.36 -8.63
CA ALA A 284 14.13 -4.07 -8.47
C ALA A 284 13.78 -2.59 -8.70
N GLY A 285 12.67 -2.34 -9.40
CA GLY A 285 12.23 -1.02 -9.84
C GLY A 285 12.81 -0.57 -11.19
N SER A 286 13.91 -1.17 -11.67
CA SER A 286 14.51 -0.82 -12.96
C SER A 286 13.73 -1.43 -14.13
N SER A 287 13.46 -0.63 -15.16
CA SER A 287 12.95 -1.11 -16.45
C SER A 287 14.13 -1.48 -17.36
N VAL A 288 14.22 -2.76 -17.72
CA VAL A 288 15.35 -3.31 -18.48
C VAL A 288 14.87 -4.25 -19.56
N THR A 289 15.75 -4.56 -20.51
CA THR A 289 15.62 -5.66 -21.45
C THR A 289 16.60 -6.75 -21.06
N VAL A 290 16.13 -7.95 -20.80
CA VAL A 290 16.97 -9.12 -20.49
C VAL A 290 17.12 -9.96 -21.75
N LEU A 291 18.34 -10.33 -22.10
CA LEU A 291 18.64 -11.33 -23.11
C LEU A 291 19.04 -12.63 -22.41
N LEU A 292 18.66 -13.77 -22.99
CA LEU A 292 18.95 -15.09 -22.44
C LEU A 292 19.87 -15.85 -23.40
N THR A 293 20.66 -16.77 -22.87
CA THR A 293 21.60 -17.57 -23.68
C THR A 293 20.89 -18.56 -24.59
N ASP A 294 19.72 -19.06 -24.18
CA ASP A 294 18.94 -20.03 -24.94
C ASP A 294 17.69 -19.41 -25.56
N GLU A 295 17.31 -19.90 -26.74
CA GLU A 295 16.08 -19.49 -27.41
C GLU A 295 14.86 -20.19 -26.81
N LEU A 296 14.35 -19.66 -25.70
CA LEU A 296 13.17 -20.20 -25.03
C LEU A 296 11.88 -19.55 -25.53
N ASP A 297 10.77 -20.30 -25.59
CA ASP A 297 9.48 -19.74 -25.99
C ASP A 297 8.80 -18.98 -24.84
N ILE A 298 9.23 -17.73 -24.67
CA ILE A 298 8.72 -16.79 -23.66
C ILE A 298 7.83 -15.75 -24.31
N SER A 299 6.70 -15.50 -23.68
CA SER A 299 5.68 -14.52 -24.06
C SER A 299 5.36 -13.53 -22.92
N ARG A 300 4.57 -12.49 -23.23
CA ARG A 300 4.03 -11.59 -22.20
C ARG A 300 3.19 -12.40 -21.21
N GLY A 301 3.39 -12.16 -19.91
CA GLY A 301 2.71 -12.90 -18.85
C GLY A 301 3.57 -13.99 -18.22
N ASP A 302 4.67 -14.38 -18.85
CA ASP A 302 5.65 -15.28 -18.24
C ASP A 302 6.52 -14.53 -17.23
N LEU A 303 7.07 -15.27 -16.28
CA LEU A 303 7.93 -14.75 -15.23
C LEU A 303 9.32 -15.37 -15.34
N ILE A 304 10.34 -14.52 -15.48
CA ILE A 304 11.73 -14.95 -15.32
C ILE A 304 12.09 -14.75 -13.84
N ALA A 305 12.51 -15.82 -13.16
CA ALA A 305 12.80 -15.80 -11.73
C ALA A 305 14.19 -16.39 -11.44
N SER A 306 14.70 -16.15 -10.23
CA SER A 306 15.90 -16.85 -9.74
C SER A 306 15.70 -18.36 -9.80
N ALA A 307 16.67 -19.08 -10.37
CA ALA A 307 16.63 -20.54 -10.46
C ALA A 307 16.86 -21.24 -9.10
N GLU A 308 17.37 -20.53 -8.09
CA GLU A 308 17.61 -21.05 -6.73
C GLU A 308 16.35 -20.97 -5.85
N GLN A 309 15.58 -19.89 -6.01
CA GLN A 309 14.37 -19.62 -5.23
C GLN A 309 13.21 -19.22 -6.14
N PRO A 310 12.71 -20.16 -6.97
CA PRO A 310 11.56 -19.90 -7.81
C PRO A 310 10.28 -19.78 -6.98
N PRO A 311 9.31 -18.94 -7.41
CA PRO A 311 7.97 -18.94 -6.83
C PRO A 311 7.24 -20.25 -7.12
N GLU A 312 6.20 -20.54 -6.33
CA GLU A 312 5.38 -21.72 -6.51
C GLU A 312 4.49 -21.57 -7.75
N VAL A 313 4.47 -22.59 -8.61
CA VAL A 313 3.58 -22.64 -9.78
C VAL A 313 2.36 -23.48 -9.41
N THR A 314 1.20 -22.84 -9.31
CA THR A 314 -0.03 -23.50 -8.88
C THR A 314 -1.23 -23.04 -9.69
N ASP A 315 -2.21 -23.93 -9.86
CA ASP A 315 -3.55 -23.65 -10.37
C ASP A 315 -4.60 -23.60 -9.23
N GLU A 316 -4.20 -23.84 -7.98
CA GLU A 316 -5.05 -23.68 -6.82
C GLU A 316 -4.36 -22.80 -5.77
N LEU A 317 -5.07 -21.79 -5.27
CA LEU A 317 -4.50 -20.88 -4.28
C LEU A 317 -5.51 -20.49 -3.21
N THR A 318 -5.01 -20.29 -2.00
CA THR A 318 -5.72 -19.60 -0.93
C THR A 318 -5.32 -18.13 -0.94
N ALA A 319 -6.29 -17.24 -0.86
CA ALA A 319 -6.04 -15.80 -0.85
C ALA A 319 -7.01 -15.06 0.06
N THR A 320 -6.57 -13.88 0.48
CA THR A 320 -7.41 -12.88 1.13
C THR A 320 -7.88 -11.88 0.06
N LEU A 321 -9.18 -11.74 -0.13
CA LEU A 321 -9.78 -10.77 -1.03
C LEU A 321 -10.33 -9.59 -0.24
N CYS A 322 -10.01 -8.38 -0.71
CA CYS A 322 -10.73 -7.16 -0.35
C CYS A 322 -11.78 -6.90 -1.44
N TRP A 323 -13.05 -7.10 -1.13
CA TRP A 323 -14.13 -7.00 -2.11
C TRP A 323 -14.54 -5.55 -2.36
N LEU A 324 -14.49 -5.12 -3.62
CA LEU A 324 -14.64 -3.72 -4.04
C LEU A 324 -15.90 -3.44 -4.86
N SER A 325 -16.65 -4.49 -5.19
CA SER A 325 -17.84 -4.44 -6.03
C SER A 325 -19.13 -4.48 -5.21
N SER A 326 -20.18 -3.83 -5.71
CA SER A 326 -21.54 -3.97 -5.18
C SER A 326 -22.19 -5.30 -5.58
N LYS A 327 -21.62 -6.04 -6.53
CA LYS A 327 -22.07 -7.39 -6.89
C LYS A 327 -21.54 -8.34 -5.81
N SER A 328 -22.42 -9.06 -5.11
CA SER A 328 -22.03 -10.01 -4.06
C SER A 328 -21.22 -11.17 -4.65
N LEU A 329 -20.07 -11.50 -4.04
CA LEU A 329 -19.32 -12.70 -4.37
C LEU A 329 -19.98 -13.92 -3.74
N ARG A 330 -20.09 -15.02 -4.48
CA ARG A 330 -20.59 -16.31 -3.97
C ARG A 330 -19.69 -17.45 -4.44
N GLN A 331 -19.73 -18.56 -3.71
CA GLN A 331 -19.11 -19.81 -4.15
C GLN A 331 -19.59 -20.19 -5.56
N GLY A 332 -18.68 -20.68 -6.39
CA GLY A 332 -18.93 -21.03 -7.79
C GLY A 332 -18.92 -19.85 -8.77
N ALA A 333 -18.65 -18.63 -8.30
CA ALA A 333 -18.51 -17.48 -9.17
C ALA A 333 -17.31 -17.63 -10.11
N ARG A 334 -17.52 -17.33 -11.39
CA ARG A 334 -16.45 -17.27 -12.39
C ARG A 334 -15.95 -15.83 -12.49
N VAL A 335 -14.65 -15.67 -12.36
CA VAL A 335 -13.97 -14.37 -12.38
C VAL A 335 -12.72 -14.45 -13.26
N LEU A 336 -12.14 -13.30 -13.57
CA LEU A 336 -10.81 -13.24 -14.16
C LEU A 336 -9.81 -12.88 -13.06
N LEU A 337 -8.71 -13.61 -12.95
CA LEU A 337 -7.60 -13.27 -12.08
C LEU A 337 -6.50 -12.65 -12.92
N LYS A 338 -6.13 -11.41 -12.60
CA LYS A 338 -5.02 -10.69 -13.23
C LYS A 338 -3.83 -10.63 -12.26
N HIS A 339 -2.76 -11.34 -12.60
CA HIS A 339 -1.51 -11.37 -11.86
C HIS A 339 -0.39 -10.85 -12.76
N GLY A 340 0.29 -9.78 -12.32
CA GLY A 340 1.27 -9.07 -13.14
C GLY A 340 0.70 -8.68 -14.51
N THR A 341 1.24 -9.28 -15.57
CA THR A 341 0.86 -9.05 -16.97
C THR A 341 -0.05 -10.14 -17.55
N ARG A 342 -0.36 -11.19 -16.78
CA ARG A 342 -1.18 -12.34 -17.18
C ARG A 342 -2.59 -12.22 -16.59
N THR A 343 -3.59 -12.59 -17.38
CA THR A 343 -4.98 -12.70 -16.92
C THR A 343 -5.49 -14.10 -17.26
N VAL A 344 -5.99 -14.82 -16.28
CA VAL A 344 -6.52 -16.18 -16.42
C VAL A 344 -7.95 -16.24 -15.91
N GLN A 345 -8.74 -17.20 -16.37
CA GLN A 345 -10.03 -17.47 -15.75
C GLN A 345 -9.81 -18.16 -14.42
N ALA A 346 -10.63 -17.80 -13.43
CA ALA A 346 -10.63 -18.41 -12.12
C ALA A 346 -12.07 -18.70 -11.66
N LEU A 347 -12.21 -19.74 -10.83
CA LEU A 347 -13.44 -20.12 -10.16
C LEU A 347 -13.23 -19.95 -8.65
N VAL A 348 -14.18 -19.27 -8.01
CA VAL A 348 -14.23 -19.21 -6.55
C VAL A 348 -14.74 -20.55 -6.04
N ASP A 349 -13.82 -21.38 -5.54
CA ASP A 349 -14.12 -22.75 -5.12
C ASP A 349 -14.78 -22.78 -3.74
N ASP A 350 -14.29 -21.95 -2.83
CA ASP A 350 -14.80 -21.85 -1.46
C ASP A 350 -14.60 -20.44 -0.88
N LEU A 351 -15.52 -20.02 -0.01
CA LEU A 351 -15.38 -18.83 0.83
C LEU A 351 -15.06 -19.34 2.24
N ARG A 352 -13.79 -19.25 2.66
CA ARG A 352 -13.28 -19.82 3.91
C ARG A 352 -13.71 -19.02 5.13
N SER A 353 -13.53 -17.71 5.05
CA SER A 353 -13.69 -16.83 6.19
C SER A 353 -14.03 -15.42 5.73
N ARG A 354 -14.65 -14.65 6.61
CA ARG A 354 -14.92 -13.22 6.44
C ARG A 354 -14.46 -12.50 7.69
N PHE A 355 -13.71 -11.41 7.53
CA PHE A 355 -13.37 -10.55 8.64
C PHE A 355 -14.55 -9.68 9.02
N ASP A 356 -14.93 -9.78 10.28
CA ASP A 356 -15.89 -8.88 10.89
C ASP A 356 -15.14 -7.71 11.53
N GLU A 357 -15.20 -6.56 10.85
CA GLU A 357 -14.56 -5.35 11.34
C GLU A 357 -15.17 -4.86 12.66
N GLN A 358 -16.41 -5.23 13.00
CA GLN A 358 -17.06 -4.77 14.23
C GLN A 358 -16.53 -5.52 15.45
N SER A 359 -16.47 -6.85 15.37
CA SER A 359 -15.95 -7.68 16.45
C SER A 359 -14.44 -7.90 16.39
N LEU A 360 -13.76 -7.45 15.32
CA LEU A 360 -12.35 -7.74 15.03
C LEU A 360 -12.07 -9.25 15.05
N SER A 361 -13.02 -10.05 14.55
CA SER A 361 -12.95 -11.50 14.53
C SER A 361 -13.25 -12.04 13.13
N THR A 362 -13.07 -13.33 12.92
CA THR A 362 -13.46 -14.01 11.68
C THR A 362 -14.80 -14.70 11.82
N VAL A 363 -15.56 -14.73 10.74
CA VAL A 363 -16.75 -15.57 10.55
C VAL A 363 -16.39 -16.64 9.53
N ASP A 364 -16.49 -17.90 9.93
CA ASP A 364 -16.17 -19.04 9.07
C ASP A 364 -17.29 -19.29 8.05
N GLU A 365 -16.89 -19.77 6.86
CA GLU A 365 -17.78 -20.20 5.77
C GLU A 365 -18.92 -19.21 5.46
N PRO A 366 -18.62 -17.93 5.17
CA PRO A 366 -19.63 -16.95 4.82
C PRO A 366 -20.35 -17.33 3.52
N ARG A 367 -21.66 -17.06 3.44
CA ARG A 367 -22.46 -17.34 2.23
C ARG A 367 -22.10 -16.44 1.04
N SER A 368 -21.66 -15.22 1.31
CA SER A 368 -21.20 -14.25 0.31
C SER A 368 -20.18 -13.28 0.90
N LEU A 369 -19.47 -12.58 0.02
CA LEU A 369 -18.76 -11.35 0.36
C LEU A 369 -19.44 -10.17 -0.34
N GLU A 370 -19.76 -9.14 0.44
CA GLU A 370 -20.37 -7.90 0.01
C GLU A 370 -19.35 -6.78 -0.13
N LEU A 371 -19.78 -5.62 -0.66
CA LEU A 371 -18.93 -4.45 -0.83
C LEU A 371 -18.21 -4.09 0.48
N ASN A 372 -16.90 -3.86 0.38
CA ASN A 372 -15.98 -3.51 1.48
C ASN A 372 -15.65 -4.65 2.45
N GLU A 373 -16.20 -5.85 2.26
CA GLU A 373 -15.83 -6.99 3.11
C GLU A 373 -14.49 -7.58 2.68
N ILE A 374 -13.74 -8.07 3.68
CA ILE A 374 -12.48 -8.77 3.48
C ILE A 374 -12.73 -10.24 3.82
N GLY A 375 -12.38 -11.15 2.91
CA GLY A 375 -12.63 -12.58 3.12
C GLY A 375 -11.55 -13.48 2.56
N GLY A 376 -11.42 -14.65 3.17
CA GLY A 376 -10.51 -15.71 2.77
C GLY A 376 -11.21 -16.58 1.76
N VAL A 377 -10.56 -16.87 0.64
CA VAL A 377 -11.14 -17.65 -0.45
C VAL A 377 -10.14 -18.69 -0.95
N ARG A 378 -10.68 -19.77 -1.51
CA ARG A 378 -9.92 -20.69 -2.36
C ARG A 378 -10.30 -20.43 -3.82
N LEU A 379 -9.31 -20.18 -4.67
CA LEU A 379 -9.50 -20.01 -6.10
C LEU A 379 -8.89 -21.19 -6.85
N ARG A 380 -9.61 -21.67 -7.88
CA ARG A 380 -9.08 -22.59 -8.88
C ARG A 380 -8.91 -21.86 -10.20
N LEU A 381 -7.74 -21.97 -10.79
CA LEU A 381 -7.33 -21.28 -12.00
C LEU A 381 -7.49 -22.20 -13.21
N SER A 382 -7.75 -21.59 -14.36
CA SER A 382 -7.78 -22.29 -15.65
C SER A 382 -6.38 -22.66 -16.16
N GLU A 383 -5.36 -21.93 -15.72
CA GLU A 383 -3.96 -22.11 -16.08
C GLU A 383 -3.09 -21.84 -14.84
N PRO A 384 -1.97 -22.57 -14.66
CA PRO A 384 -1.11 -22.38 -13.51
C PRO A 384 -0.37 -21.04 -13.56
N LEU A 385 -0.22 -20.41 -12.40
CA LEU A 385 0.47 -19.13 -12.22
C LEU A 385 1.65 -19.26 -11.25
N PRO A 386 2.78 -18.58 -11.52
CA PRO A 386 3.88 -18.45 -10.57
C PRO A 386 3.56 -17.39 -9.51
N LEU A 387 3.18 -17.83 -8.33
CA LEU A 387 2.73 -16.98 -7.22
C LEU A 387 3.72 -17.04 -6.06
N ASP A 388 3.97 -15.88 -5.45
CA ASP A 388 4.63 -15.80 -4.15
C ASP A 388 3.58 -15.55 -3.06
N ASP A 389 3.88 -15.90 -1.81
CA ASP A 389 3.08 -15.44 -0.68
C ASP A 389 3.22 -13.92 -0.53
N TYR A 390 2.10 -13.21 -0.31
CA TYR A 390 2.09 -11.75 -0.22
C TYR A 390 3.00 -11.21 0.90
N SER A 391 3.16 -11.96 1.99
CA SER A 391 4.05 -11.57 3.11
C SER A 391 5.53 -11.57 2.73
N SER A 392 5.91 -12.42 1.77
CA SER A 392 7.29 -12.57 1.31
C SER A 392 7.62 -11.63 0.13
N SER A 393 6.69 -11.50 -0.82
CA SER A 393 6.85 -10.66 -2.01
C SER A 393 5.54 -9.99 -2.39
N PRO A 394 5.27 -8.77 -1.90
CA PRO A 394 4.02 -8.07 -2.17
C PRO A 394 3.73 -7.84 -3.66
N ARG A 395 4.76 -7.66 -4.50
CA ARG A 395 4.61 -7.39 -5.94
C ARG A 395 4.17 -8.61 -6.74
N THR A 396 4.50 -9.81 -6.28
CA THR A 396 4.18 -11.08 -6.96
C THR A 396 3.22 -11.96 -6.15
N GLY A 397 2.84 -11.54 -4.93
CA GLY A 397 1.73 -12.10 -4.16
C GLY A 397 0.45 -11.27 -4.22
N ALA A 398 0.42 -10.13 -4.93
CA ALA A 398 -0.80 -9.35 -5.16
C ALA A 398 -1.39 -9.66 -6.53
N PHE A 399 -2.72 -9.65 -6.62
CA PHE A 399 -3.46 -9.79 -7.88
C PHE A 399 -4.77 -9.00 -7.85
N LEU A 400 -5.39 -8.84 -9.02
CA LEU A 400 -6.73 -8.28 -9.16
C LEU A 400 -7.72 -9.35 -9.58
N VAL A 401 -8.93 -9.27 -9.05
CA VAL A 401 -10.08 -10.04 -9.52
C VAL A 401 -10.94 -9.12 -10.37
N LEU A 402 -11.21 -9.52 -11.60
CA LEU A 402 -11.98 -8.76 -12.57
C LEU A 402 -13.24 -9.50 -12.97
N ASP A 403 -14.28 -8.75 -13.33
CA ASP A 403 -15.51 -9.29 -13.87
C ASP A 403 -15.28 -9.75 -15.33
N PRO A 404 -15.71 -10.97 -15.70
CA PRO A 404 -15.50 -11.49 -17.05
C PRO A 404 -16.39 -10.82 -18.11
N GLY A 405 -17.49 -10.16 -17.71
CA GLY A 405 -18.44 -9.53 -18.62
C GLY A 405 -18.06 -8.11 -19.01
N ASP A 406 -17.71 -7.28 -18.04
CA ASP A 406 -17.40 -5.85 -18.24
C ASP A 406 -15.93 -5.48 -17.99
N GLY A 407 -15.15 -6.36 -17.36
CA GLY A 407 -13.74 -6.11 -17.03
C GLY A 407 -13.53 -5.25 -15.78
N ASP A 408 -14.58 -4.93 -15.04
CA ASP A 408 -14.48 -4.11 -13.82
C ASP A 408 -13.69 -4.84 -12.74
N THR A 409 -12.99 -4.07 -11.91
CA THR A 409 -12.26 -4.62 -10.75
C THR A 409 -13.24 -4.99 -9.65
N LEU A 410 -13.40 -6.29 -9.41
CA LEU A 410 -14.26 -6.84 -8.37
C LEU A 410 -13.57 -6.87 -7.00
N ALA A 411 -12.28 -7.20 -6.97
CA ALA A 411 -11.51 -7.29 -5.73
C ALA A 411 -10.01 -7.04 -5.95
N ALA A 412 -9.33 -6.64 -4.88
CA ALA A 412 -7.89 -6.78 -4.74
C ALA A 412 -7.60 -8.05 -3.94
N GLY A 413 -6.68 -8.89 -4.42
CA GLY A 413 -6.35 -10.18 -3.82
C GLY A 413 -4.91 -10.24 -3.34
N LEU A 414 -4.72 -10.86 -2.18
CA LEU A 414 -3.44 -11.13 -1.54
C LEU A 414 -3.28 -12.64 -1.42
N VAL A 415 -2.27 -13.23 -2.06
CA VAL A 415 -1.96 -14.66 -1.94
C VAL A 415 -1.57 -14.96 -0.49
N GLY A 416 -2.14 -16.04 0.05
CA GLY A 416 -2.00 -16.44 1.45
C GLY A 416 -3.20 -16.03 2.31
N GLU A 417 -3.29 -16.65 3.49
CA GLU A 417 -4.34 -16.38 4.46
C GLU A 417 -3.87 -15.35 5.50
N ARG A 418 -4.41 -14.12 5.43
CA ARG A 418 -3.98 -13.00 6.27
C ARG A 418 -4.68 -12.95 7.63
N PHE A 419 -5.76 -13.71 7.82
CA PHE A 419 -6.49 -13.71 9.09
C PHE A 419 -5.80 -14.52 10.20
N SER A 420 -4.95 -15.47 9.84
CA SER A 420 -4.13 -16.21 10.80
C SER A 420 -3.22 -15.29 11.62
N ALA A 421 -2.78 -14.16 11.03
CA ALA A 421 -1.99 -13.14 11.72
C ALA A 421 -2.78 -12.36 12.80
N LEU A 422 -4.12 -12.37 12.75
CA LEU A 422 -4.99 -11.77 13.76
C LEU A 422 -5.38 -12.74 14.88
N ALA A 423 -5.23 -14.05 14.65
CA ALA A 423 -5.59 -15.11 15.59
C ALA A 423 -4.48 -15.43 16.62
N CYS A 424 -3.28 -14.86 16.49
CA CYS A 424 -2.17 -15.07 17.43
C CYS A 424 -2.30 -14.29 18.76
N GLY A 425 -3.52 -14.09 19.24
CA GLY A 425 -3.83 -13.36 20.46
C GLY A 425 -4.64 -14.15 21.49
N GLU A 426 -4.44 -15.47 21.59
CA GLU A 426 -4.89 -16.29 22.74
C GLU A 426 -3.76 -16.51 23.75
#